data_AF-A0A0Q7AKI8-F1
#
_entry.id   AF-A0A0Q7AKI8-F1
#
_cell.length_a   1.000
_cell.length_b   1.000
_cell.length_c   1.000
_cell.angle_alpha   90.00
_cell.angle_beta   90.00
_cell.angle_gamma   90.00
#
_symmetry.space_group_name_H-M   'P 1'
#
loop_
_entity.id
_entity.type
_entity.pdbx_description
1 polymer ?
#
loop_
_entity_poly.entity_id
_entity_poly.type
_entity_poly.pdbx_seq_one_letter_code
_entity_poly.pdbx_strand_id
1 'polypeptide(L)'
;MKKFVVTALLASAAIAHAQNTAAPASSSPAKKELIQKLMVLQQPGIENVARGLVEQPAAAMIQAAGRALQQVPADKREATGKSIEADVKKYVEETNPMVRERAIKLAPSTIGAALEDKLTEDELKQLIAWLESPVRKKYEQIVPEVQKNFTEKLVAESRPSVEPKLQALEAKVRASLGVPPAAAASGASAPKAATPAKKPASK
;
A
#
# COMPACT_ATOMS: atom_id res chain seq x y z
N MET A 1 55.86 23.54 41.66
CA MET A 1 56.90 24.45 41.10
C MET A 1 57.53 23.71 39.93
N LYS A 2 57.66 24.17 38.69
CA LYS A 2 57.68 25.50 38.08
C LYS A 2 56.88 25.49 36.77
N LYS A 3 56.35 26.66 36.44
CA LYS A 3 55.76 27.04 35.15
C LYS A 3 56.86 27.15 34.10
N PHE A 4 56.63 26.64 32.89
CA PHE A 4 57.22 27.24 31.69
C PHE A 4 56.16 27.28 30.58
N VAL A 5 55.74 28.51 30.31
CA VAL A 5 55.01 28.97 29.15
C VAL A 5 56.03 29.14 28.04
N VAL A 6 55.82 28.50 26.88
CA VAL A 6 56.33 29.00 25.59
C VAL A 6 55.24 28.79 24.54
N THR A 7 54.63 29.91 24.18
CA THR A 7 53.75 30.11 23.04
C THR A 7 54.56 29.99 21.75
N ALA A 8 54.13 29.15 20.81
CA ALA A 8 54.55 29.24 19.41
C ALA A 8 53.35 28.99 18.48
N LEU A 9 53.23 29.91 17.54
CA LEU A 9 52.12 30.26 16.69
C LEU A 9 52.15 29.46 15.37
N LEU A 10 50.97 29.26 14.76
CA LEU A 10 50.70 28.87 13.36
C LEU A 10 51.00 27.42 12.92
N ALA A 11 49.95 26.62 12.73
CA ALA A 11 49.37 26.37 11.40
C ALA A 11 48.16 25.42 11.53
N SER A 12 46.97 25.98 11.35
CA SER A 12 45.70 25.28 11.36
C SER A 12 45.55 24.40 10.12
N ALA A 13 45.46 23.09 10.30
CA ALA A 13 44.85 22.18 9.33
C ALA A 13 43.57 21.62 9.95
N ALA A 14 42.56 22.51 10.07
CA ALA A 14 41.20 22.08 10.32
C ALA A 14 40.66 21.49 9.00
N ILE A 15 40.26 20.22 9.03
CA ILE A 15 39.38 19.63 8.02
C ILE A 15 38.07 20.40 8.12
N ALA A 16 37.95 21.45 7.32
CA ALA A 16 36.72 22.19 7.14
C ALA A 16 35.72 21.25 6.45
N HIS A 17 34.82 20.64 7.22
CA HIS A 17 33.49 20.42 6.69
C HIS A 17 32.99 21.81 6.28
N ALA A 18 32.85 22.02 4.97
CA ALA A 18 32.22 23.20 4.42
C ALA A 18 30.79 23.26 4.98
N GLN A 19 30.62 23.94 6.11
CA GLN A 19 29.34 24.52 6.48
C GLN A 19 29.09 25.61 5.44
N ASN A 20 28.44 25.22 4.35
CA ASN A 20 27.84 26.14 3.41
C ASN A 20 26.65 26.81 4.12
N THR A 21 26.93 27.71 5.06
CA THR A 21 25.97 28.73 5.50
C THR A 21 25.86 29.75 4.37
N ALA A 22 25.34 29.32 3.23
CA ALA A 22 24.65 30.26 2.35
C ALA A 22 23.47 30.78 3.19
N ALA A 23 23.38 32.10 3.33
CA ALA A 23 22.13 32.74 3.71
C ALA A 23 21.00 32.12 2.86
N PRO A 24 19.77 31.93 3.38
CA PRO A 24 18.69 31.38 2.59
C PRO A 24 18.52 32.30 1.37
N ALA A 25 19.03 31.85 0.23
CA ALA A 25 18.84 32.54 -1.01
C ALA A 25 17.34 32.48 -1.24
N SER A 26 16.69 33.64 -1.27
CA SER A 26 15.34 33.78 -1.78
C SER A 26 15.22 32.90 -3.02
N SER A 27 14.22 32.00 -3.06
CA SER A 27 14.14 30.98 -4.10
C SER A 27 14.36 31.56 -5.49
N SER A 28 15.32 30.98 -6.22
CA SER A 28 15.57 31.33 -7.61
C SER A 28 14.28 31.12 -8.43
N PRO A 29 14.08 31.89 -9.51
CA PRO A 29 12.99 31.63 -10.45
C PRO A 29 13.02 30.19 -10.98
N ALA A 30 14.20 29.66 -11.30
CA ALA A 30 14.38 28.28 -11.77
C ALA A 30 13.89 27.24 -10.75
N LYS A 31 14.17 27.44 -9.46
CA LYS A 31 13.68 26.56 -8.40
C LYS A 31 12.16 26.58 -8.30
N LYS A 32 11.52 27.74 -8.47
CA LYS A 32 10.05 27.86 -8.48
C LYS A 32 9.42 27.12 -9.66
N GLU A 33 10.02 27.20 -10.84
CA GLU A 33 9.57 26.47 -12.03
C GLU A 33 9.65 24.96 -11.84
N LEU A 34 10.74 24.46 -11.23
CA LEU A 34 10.87 23.03 -10.90
C LEU A 34 9.82 22.59 -9.89
N ILE A 35 9.55 23.38 -8.84
CA ILE A 35 8.49 23.07 -7.87
C ILE A 35 7.14 23.04 -8.55
N GLN A 36 6.84 24.00 -9.43
CA GLN A 36 5.59 24.01 -10.19
C GLN A 36 5.45 22.77 -11.07
N LYS A 37 6.52 22.38 -11.78
CA LYS A 37 6.54 21.15 -12.58
C LYS A 37 6.31 19.91 -11.71
N LEU A 38 6.96 19.84 -10.55
CA LEU A 38 6.78 18.77 -9.58
C LEU A 38 5.35 18.72 -9.04
N MET A 39 4.70 19.87 -8.80
CA MET A 39 3.31 19.93 -8.38
C MET A 39 2.37 19.34 -9.44
N VAL A 40 2.61 19.63 -10.72
CA VAL A 40 1.84 19.04 -11.82
C VAL A 40 2.04 17.52 -11.87
N LEU A 41 3.28 17.05 -11.73
CA LEU A 41 3.57 15.60 -11.68
C LEU A 41 2.92 14.90 -10.49
N GLN A 42 2.78 15.60 -9.35
CA GLN A 42 2.17 15.08 -8.13
C GLN A 42 0.67 15.38 -8.01
N GLN A 43 0.07 16.07 -8.98
CA GLN A 43 -1.34 16.41 -8.96
C GLN A 43 -2.25 15.19 -8.71
N PRO A 44 -2.03 14.00 -9.33
CA PRO A 44 -2.84 12.82 -9.02
C PRO A 44 -2.80 12.44 -7.54
N GLY A 45 -1.66 12.61 -6.86
CA GLY A 45 -1.52 12.36 -5.42
C GLY A 45 -2.33 13.35 -4.58
N ILE A 46 -2.25 14.64 -4.91
CA ILE A 46 -3.02 15.70 -4.23
C ILE A 46 -4.52 15.47 -4.39
N GLU A 47 -4.96 15.11 -5.60
CA GLU A 47 -6.36 14.81 -5.88
C GLU A 47 -6.83 13.52 -5.19
N ASN A 48 -5.97 12.51 -5.07
CA ASN A 48 -6.29 11.28 -4.32
C ASN A 48 -6.44 11.55 -2.83
N VAL A 49 -5.64 12.44 -2.23
CA VAL A 49 -5.82 12.86 -0.83
C VAL A 49 -7.20 13.52 -0.66
N ALA A 50 -7.55 14.45 -1.55
CA ALA A 50 -8.85 15.12 -1.53
C ALA A 50 -10.01 14.11 -1.63
N ARG A 51 -9.90 13.16 -2.56
CA ARG A 51 -10.88 12.08 -2.73
C ARG A 51 -11.01 11.24 -1.46
N GLY A 52 -9.89 10.84 -0.87
CA GLY A 52 -9.88 10.04 0.36
C GLY A 52 -10.60 10.72 1.52
N LEU A 53 -10.45 12.04 1.67
CA LEU A 53 -11.12 12.82 2.71
C LEU A 53 -12.66 12.81 2.59
N VAL A 54 -13.19 12.60 1.39
CA VAL A 54 -14.63 12.53 1.13
C VAL A 54 -15.12 11.08 1.15
N GLU A 55 -14.41 10.18 0.49
CA GLU A 55 -14.86 8.79 0.30
C GLU A 55 -14.69 7.93 1.57
N GLN A 56 -13.67 8.18 2.40
CA GLN A 56 -13.45 7.36 3.60
C GLN A 56 -14.60 7.47 4.62
N PRO A 57 -15.08 8.68 5.00
CA PRO A 57 -16.24 8.79 5.87
C PRO A 57 -17.51 8.18 5.25
N ALA A 58 -17.73 8.41 3.96
CA ALA A 58 -18.87 7.85 3.23
C ALA A 58 -18.87 6.31 3.25
N ALA A 59 -17.71 5.69 3.02
CA ALA A 59 -17.56 4.24 3.10
C ALA A 59 -17.87 3.70 4.51
N ALA A 60 -17.43 4.38 5.57
CA ALA A 60 -17.76 4.01 6.93
C ALA A 60 -19.27 4.07 7.21
N MET A 61 -19.97 5.08 6.66
CA MET A 61 -21.42 5.20 6.75
C MET A 61 -22.14 4.07 6.02
N ILE A 62 -21.69 3.68 4.82
CA ILE A 62 -22.24 2.52 4.09
C ILE A 62 -22.09 1.23 4.93
N GLN A 63 -20.93 1.00 5.55
CA GLN A 63 -20.71 -0.18 6.39
C GLN A 63 -21.63 -0.19 7.62
N ALA A 64 -21.84 0.96 8.26
CA ALA A 64 -22.80 1.11 9.36
C ALA A 64 -24.25 0.89 8.89
N ALA A 65 -24.60 1.45 7.74
CA ALA A 65 -25.92 1.28 7.12
C ALA A 65 -26.20 -0.18 6.78
N GLY A 66 -25.23 -0.94 6.27
CA GLY A 66 -25.37 -2.37 6.00
C GLY A 66 -25.78 -3.18 7.25
N ARG A 67 -25.21 -2.84 8.42
CA ARG A 67 -25.60 -3.45 9.70
C ARG A 67 -27.00 -3.03 10.12
N ALA A 68 -27.35 -1.76 9.98
CA ALA A 68 -28.67 -1.24 10.33
C ALA A 68 -29.79 -1.80 9.42
N LEU A 69 -29.50 -1.99 8.13
CA LEU A 69 -30.43 -2.57 7.15
C LEU A 69 -30.87 -4.00 7.51
N GLN A 70 -30.05 -4.76 8.25
CA GLN A 70 -30.46 -6.08 8.74
C GLN A 70 -31.66 -6.01 9.69
N GLN A 71 -31.84 -4.88 10.39
CA GLN A 71 -32.95 -4.65 11.32
C GLN A 71 -34.21 -4.06 10.64
N VAL A 72 -34.10 -3.66 9.37
CA VAL A 72 -35.24 -3.15 8.59
C VAL A 72 -36.13 -4.32 8.14
N PRO A 73 -37.47 -4.17 8.07
CA PRO A 73 -38.36 -5.18 7.51
C PRO A 73 -37.95 -5.60 6.08
N ALA A 74 -38.05 -6.90 5.77
CA ALA A 74 -37.50 -7.48 4.53
C ALA A 74 -38.06 -6.83 3.26
N ASP A 75 -39.34 -6.48 3.25
CA ASP A 75 -40.05 -5.78 2.18
C ASP A 75 -39.55 -4.34 1.93
N LYS A 76 -38.85 -3.73 2.90
CA LYS A 76 -38.33 -2.36 2.81
C LYS A 76 -36.82 -2.28 2.62
N ARG A 77 -36.07 -3.35 2.95
CA ARG A 77 -34.60 -3.38 2.93
C ARG A 77 -34.01 -2.90 1.60
N GLU A 78 -34.51 -3.39 0.47
CA GLU A 78 -33.96 -3.03 -0.85
C GLU A 78 -34.16 -1.54 -1.17
N ALA A 79 -35.37 -1.03 -0.97
CA ALA A 79 -35.67 0.39 -1.22
C ALA A 79 -34.85 1.31 -0.30
N THR A 80 -34.74 0.96 0.98
CA THR A 80 -33.90 1.70 1.94
C THR A 80 -32.43 1.64 1.56
N GLY A 81 -31.91 0.48 1.15
CA GLY A 81 -30.53 0.33 0.69
C GLY A 81 -30.21 1.21 -0.52
N LYS A 82 -31.06 1.19 -1.54
CA LYS A 82 -30.91 2.05 -2.73
C LYS A 82 -30.95 3.54 -2.40
N SER A 83 -31.82 3.95 -1.47
CA SER A 83 -31.87 5.36 -1.02
C SER A 83 -30.55 5.77 -0.38
N ILE A 84 -30.00 4.93 0.51
CA ILE A 84 -28.73 5.20 1.19
C ILE A 84 -27.58 5.27 0.17
N GLU A 85 -27.54 4.35 -0.79
CA GLU A 85 -26.54 4.38 -1.87
C GLU A 85 -26.64 5.66 -2.70
N ALA A 86 -27.86 6.09 -3.05
CA ALA A 86 -28.09 7.32 -3.80
C ALA A 86 -27.63 8.57 -3.02
N ASP A 87 -27.95 8.65 -1.73
CA ASP A 87 -27.55 9.76 -0.86
C ASP A 87 -26.02 9.84 -0.71
N VAL A 88 -25.35 8.70 -0.53
CA VAL A 88 -23.89 8.65 -0.44
C VAL A 88 -23.25 9.04 -1.77
N LYS A 89 -23.77 8.54 -2.89
CA LYS A 89 -23.28 8.92 -4.22
C LYS A 89 -23.41 10.43 -4.44
N LYS A 90 -24.58 11.00 -4.12
CA LYS A 90 -24.84 12.44 -4.22
C LYS A 90 -23.84 13.24 -3.36
N TYR A 91 -23.62 12.83 -2.12
CA TYR A 91 -22.63 13.46 -1.24
C TYR A 91 -21.23 13.48 -1.88
N VAL A 92 -20.77 12.35 -2.43
CA VAL A 92 -19.45 12.26 -3.07
C VAL A 92 -19.39 13.15 -4.32
N GLU A 93 -20.40 13.11 -5.18
CA GLU A 93 -20.47 13.91 -6.41
C GLU A 93 -20.46 15.43 -6.14
N GLU A 94 -21.16 15.87 -5.10
CA GLU A 94 -21.20 17.28 -4.69
C GLU A 94 -19.90 17.72 -3.99
N THR A 95 -19.34 16.85 -3.14
CA THR A 95 -18.24 17.23 -2.23
C THR A 95 -16.86 17.05 -2.86
N ASN A 96 -16.64 16.01 -3.68
CA ASN A 96 -15.33 15.73 -4.28
C ASN A 96 -14.77 16.93 -5.06
N PRO A 97 -15.52 17.59 -5.97
CA PRO A 97 -15.00 18.74 -6.71
C PRO A 97 -14.57 19.89 -5.78
N MET A 98 -15.35 20.16 -4.74
CA MET A 98 -15.08 21.25 -3.78
C MET A 98 -13.80 21.02 -2.97
N VAL A 99 -13.58 19.78 -2.51
CA VAL A 99 -12.39 19.41 -1.72
C VAL A 99 -11.17 19.31 -2.62
N ARG A 100 -11.31 18.75 -3.83
CA ARG A 100 -10.26 18.69 -4.85
C ARG A 100 -9.76 20.08 -5.22
N GLU A 101 -10.66 21.02 -5.48
CA GLU A 101 -10.31 22.40 -5.81
C GLU A 101 -9.53 23.07 -4.67
N ARG A 102 -9.97 22.88 -3.42
CA ARG A 102 -9.27 23.37 -2.23
C ARG A 102 -7.88 22.75 -2.08
N ALA A 103 -7.75 21.45 -2.28
CA ALA A 103 -6.46 20.77 -2.21
C ALA A 103 -5.48 21.33 -3.26
N ILE A 104 -5.92 21.51 -4.51
CA ILE A 104 -5.10 22.09 -5.58
C ILE A 104 -4.70 23.53 -5.25
N LYS A 105 -5.62 24.35 -4.71
CA LYS A 105 -5.34 25.75 -4.32
C LYS A 105 -4.37 25.85 -3.13
N LEU A 106 -4.44 24.93 -2.17
CA LEU A 106 -3.57 24.91 -1.00
C LEU A 106 -2.19 24.33 -1.29
N ALA A 107 -2.08 23.48 -2.31
CA ALA A 107 -0.85 22.74 -2.57
C ALA A 107 0.39 23.65 -2.74
N PRO A 108 0.35 24.77 -3.49
CA PRO A 108 1.51 25.65 -3.64
C PRO A 108 2.00 26.27 -2.33
N SER A 109 1.10 26.77 -1.48
CA SER A 109 1.47 27.45 -0.23
C SER A 109 1.82 26.49 0.91
N THR A 110 1.53 25.20 0.75
CA THR A 110 1.82 24.17 1.75
C THR A 110 2.95 23.26 1.29
N ILE A 111 2.66 22.40 0.30
CA ILE A 111 3.62 21.46 -0.28
C ILE A 111 4.70 22.21 -1.04
N GLY A 112 4.33 23.17 -1.89
CA GLY A 112 5.29 23.95 -2.67
C GLY A 112 6.28 24.69 -1.80
N ALA A 113 5.80 25.43 -0.79
CA ALA A 113 6.64 26.12 0.19
C ALA A 113 7.55 25.15 0.97
N ALA A 114 7.05 23.97 1.37
CA ALA A 114 7.86 22.98 2.06
C ALA A 114 8.96 22.40 1.15
N LEU A 115 8.68 22.16 -0.14
CA LEU A 115 9.68 21.71 -1.10
C LEU A 115 10.71 22.80 -1.42
N GLU A 116 10.28 24.07 -1.46
CA GLU A 116 11.14 25.24 -1.62
C GLU A 116 12.13 25.40 -0.47
N ASP A 117 11.69 25.13 0.77
CA ASP A 117 12.53 25.15 1.97
C ASP A 117 13.49 23.96 2.02
N LYS A 118 13.00 22.75 1.69
CA LYS A 118 13.69 21.50 2.03
C LYS A 118 14.57 20.92 0.94
N LEU A 119 14.32 21.24 -0.32
CA LEU A 119 15.06 20.67 -1.44
C LEU A 119 15.87 21.74 -2.14
N THR A 120 17.05 21.39 -2.61
CA THR A 120 17.85 22.20 -3.53
C THR A 120 17.30 22.13 -4.96
N GLU A 121 17.76 23.03 -5.82
CA GLU A 121 17.40 23.01 -7.25
C GLU A 121 17.82 21.68 -7.92
N ASP A 122 18.98 21.14 -7.57
CA ASP A 122 19.49 19.90 -8.15
C ASP A 122 18.74 18.67 -7.67
N GLU A 123 18.36 18.61 -6.38
CA GLU A 123 17.50 17.54 -5.86
C GLU A 123 16.12 17.56 -6.51
N LEU A 124 15.54 18.75 -6.75
CA LEU A 124 14.28 18.88 -7.48
C LEU A 124 14.40 18.36 -8.91
N LYS A 125 15.49 18.67 -9.63
CA LYS A 125 15.74 18.14 -10.98
C LYS A 125 15.84 16.62 -10.97
N GLN A 126 16.60 16.05 -10.02
CA GLN A 126 16.76 14.60 -9.89
C GLN A 126 15.42 13.91 -9.58
N LEU A 127 14.63 14.48 -8.67
CA LEU A 127 13.31 13.96 -8.31
C LEU A 127 12.36 14.00 -9.51
N ILE A 128 12.32 15.11 -10.26
CA ILE A 128 11.50 15.24 -11.47
C ILE A 128 11.93 14.22 -12.53
N ALA A 129 13.24 14.07 -12.78
CA ALA A 129 13.74 13.09 -13.73
C ALA A 129 13.35 11.66 -13.34
N TRP A 130 13.40 11.32 -12.05
CA TRP A 130 12.94 10.03 -11.55
C TRP A 130 11.43 9.85 -11.73
N LEU A 131 10.61 10.86 -11.41
CA LEU A 131 9.16 10.83 -11.61
C LEU A 131 8.79 10.71 -13.09
N GLU A 132 9.52 11.34 -14.00
CA GLU A 132 9.27 11.24 -15.44
C GLU A 132 9.84 9.96 -16.07
N SER A 133 10.67 9.21 -15.33
CA SER A 133 11.37 8.04 -15.84
C SER A 133 10.41 6.99 -16.43
N PRO A 134 10.52 6.65 -17.72
CA PRO A 134 9.75 5.56 -18.31
C PRO A 134 10.16 4.20 -17.72
N VAL A 135 11.41 4.06 -17.25
CA VAL A 135 11.88 2.86 -16.56
C VAL A 135 11.17 2.69 -15.23
N ARG A 136 10.96 3.79 -14.47
CA ARG A 136 10.16 3.75 -13.23
C ARG A 136 8.74 3.25 -13.52
N LYS A 137 8.08 3.81 -14.54
CA LYS A 137 6.73 3.37 -14.95
C LYS A 137 6.70 1.90 -15.37
N LYS A 138 7.69 1.44 -16.15
CA LYS A 138 7.81 0.04 -16.55
C LYS A 138 8.03 -0.87 -15.33
N TYR A 139 8.86 -0.45 -14.38
CA TYR A 139 9.11 -1.19 -13.14
C TYR A 139 7.80 -1.35 -12.34
N GLU A 140 7.03 -0.29 -12.15
CA GLU A 140 5.72 -0.33 -11.47
C GLU A 140 4.74 -1.30 -12.14
N GLN A 141 4.77 -1.40 -13.48
CA GLN A 141 3.91 -2.32 -14.24
C GLN A 141 4.31 -3.80 -14.08
N ILE A 142 5.61 -4.09 -13.98
CA ILE A 142 6.10 -5.49 -13.93
C ILE A 142 6.19 -6.04 -12.50
N VAL A 143 6.27 -5.19 -11.47
CA VAL A 143 6.42 -5.63 -10.06
C VAL A 143 5.33 -6.62 -9.62
N PRO A 144 4.02 -6.44 -9.92
CA PRO A 144 3.00 -7.40 -9.53
C PRO A 144 3.22 -8.80 -10.12
N GLU A 145 3.65 -8.88 -11.38
CA GLU A 145 3.99 -10.15 -12.05
C GLU A 145 5.22 -10.80 -11.41
N VAL A 146 6.28 -10.01 -11.19
CA VAL A 146 7.50 -10.47 -10.53
C VAL A 146 7.18 -11.01 -9.13
N GLN A 147 6.37 -10.29 -8.35
CA GLN A 147 5.95 -10.70 -7.01
C GLN A 147 5.10 -11.97 -7.03
N LYS A 148 4.17 -12.08 -7.99
CA LYS A 148 3.36 -13.28 -8.18
C LYS A 148 4.26 -14.50 -8.43
N ASN A 149 5.17 -14.40 -9.39
CA ASN A 149 6.07 -15.48 -9.77
C ASN A 149 6.96 -15.91 -8.60
N PHE A 150 7.50 -14.94 -7.86
CA PHE A 150 8.27 -15.21 -6.64
C PHE A 150 7.43 -15.94 -5.59
N THR A 151 6.21 -15.48 -5.33
CA THR A 151 5.31 -16.05 -4.31
C THR A 151 4.90 -17.48 -4.66
N GLU A 152 4.54 -17.73 -5.92
CA GLU A 152 4.18 -19.08 -6.40
C GLU A 152 5.33 -20.07 -6.18
N LYS A 153 6.55 -19.67 -6.55
CA LYS A 153 7.75 -20.49 -6.35
C LYS A 153 8.07 -20.70 -4.87
N LEU A 154 7.98 -19.64 -4.06
CA LEU A 154 8.19 -19.72 -2.61
C LEU A 154 7.20 -20.68 -1.95
N VAL A 155 5.92 -20.63 -2.33
CA VAL A 155 4.90 -21.55 -1.82
C VAL A 155 5.19 -22.99 -2.24
N ALA A 156 5.57 -23.21 -3.50
CA ALA A 156 5.90 -24.55 -3.99
C ALA A 156 7.08 -25.18 -3.23
N GLU A 157 8.14 -24.41 -2.99
CA GLU A 157 9.34 -24.90 -2.31
C GLU A 157 9.18 -25.00 -0.79
N SER A 158 8.38 -24.13 -0.17
CA SER A 158 8.19 -24.13 1.29
C SER A 158 7.14 -25.12 1.78
N ARG A 159 6.11 -25.44 0.97
CA ARG A 159 4.99 -26.32 1.37
C ARG A 159 5.44 -27.64 2.02
N PRO A 160 6.41 -28.41 1.47
CA PRO A 160 6.85 -29.67 2.09
C PRO A 160 7.41 -29.51 3.51
N SER A 161 7.99 -28.35 3.83
CA SER A 161 8.57 -28.05 5.14
C SER A 161 7.57 -27.41 6.12
N VAL A 162 6.56 -26.71 5.61
CA VAL A 162 5.57 -25.96 6.39
C VAL A 162 4.38 -26.83 6.76
N GLU A 163 3.87 -27.63 5.81
CA GLU A 163 2.67 -28.45 5.99
C GLU A 163 2.72 -29.35 7.24
N PRO A 164 3.82 -30.09 7.52
CA PRO A 164 3.89 -30.94 8.72
C PRO A 164 3.87 -30.13 10.02
N LYS A 165 4.46 -28.92 10.01
CA LYS A 165 4.48 -28.03 11.18
C LYS A 165 3.09 -27.45 11.45
N LEU A 166 2.34 -27.12 10.38
CA LEU A 166 0.97 -26.66 10.49
C LEU A 166 0.07 -27.75 11.07
N GLN A 167 0.15 -28.98 10.55
CA GLN A 167 -0.61 -30.12 11.09
C GLN A 167 -0.29 -30.38 12.57
N ALA A 168 0.98 -30.31 12.96
CA ALA A 168 1.39 -30.46 14.35
C ALA A 168 0.82 -29.35 15.25
N LEU A 169 0.77 -28.11 14.76
CA LEU A 169 0.15 -26.99 15.47
C LEU A 169 -1.35 -27.21 15.64
N GLU A 170 -2.06 -27.58 14.57
CA GLU A 170 -3.50 -27.85 14.64
C GLU A 170 -3.82 -28.96 15.64
N ALA A 171 -3.04 -30.04 15.66
CA ALA A 171 -3.21 -31.13 16.61
C ALA A 171 -3.06 -30.64 18.06
N LYS A 172 -2.05 -29.80 18.33
CA LYS A 172 -1.85 -29.19 19.66
C LYS A 172 -3.01 -28.29 20.06
N VAL A 173 -3.51 -27.46 19.14
CA VAL A 173 -4.66 -26.58 19.39
C VAL A 173 -5.91 -27.42 19.70
N ARG A 174 -6.22 -28.44 18.89
CA ARG A 174 -7.36 -29.34 19.16
C ARG A 174 -7.26 -30.03 20.52
N ALA A 175 -6.08 -30.56 20.85
CA ALA A 175 -5.82 -31.18 22.15
C ALA A 175 -6.05 -30.18 23.31
N SER A 176 -5.60 -28.93 23.17
CA SER A 176 -5.81 -27.89 24.18
C SER A 176 -7.28 -27.50 24.37
N LEU A 177 -8.11 -27.65 23.33
CA LEU A 177 -9.55 -27.36 23.36
C LEU A 177 -10.40 -28.58 23.73
N GLY A 178 -9.78 -29.73 24.01
CA GLY A 178 -10.49 -30.99 24.29
C GLY A 178 -11.27 -31.54 23.08
N VAL A 179 -10.94 -31.09 21.86
CA VAL A 179 -11.58 -31.55 20.62
C VAL A 179 -10.84 -32.80 20.13
N PRO A 180 -11.53 -33.91 19.84
CA PRO A 180 -10.89 -35.12 19.35
C PRO A 180 -10.18 -34.88 17.99
N PRO A 181 -9.16 -35.70 17.65
CA PRO A 181 -8.40 -35.52 16.41
C PRO A 181 -9.31 -35.59 15.18
N ALA A 182 -9.05 -34.72 14.19
CA ALA A 182 -9.70 -34.85 12.89
C ALA A 182 -9.26 -36.18 12.26
N ALA A 183 -10.21 -37.06 11.96
CA ALA A 183 -9.94 -38.31 11.26
C ALA A 183 -9.31 -37.98 9.90
N ALA A 184 -8.16 -38.58 9.61
CA ALA A 184 -7.58 -38.52 8.27
C ALA A 184 -8.62 -39.02 7.27
N ALA A 185 -8.97 -38.20 6.27
CA ALA A 185 -9.80 -38.60 5.16
C ALA A 185 -9.10 -39.77 4.42
N SER A 186 -9.45 -40.98 4.83
CA SER A 186 -8.89 -42.23 4.34
C SER A 186 -9.86 -42.77 3.30
N GLY A 187 -9.37 -42.88 2.07
CA GLY A 187 -9.91 -43.75 1.04
C GLY A 187 -11.29 -43.38 0.52
N ALA A 188 -11.32 -42.66 -0.61
CA ALA A 188 -12.39 -42.84 -1.56
C ALA A 188 -12.47 -44.34 -1.92
N SER A 189 -13.57 -44.99 -1.56
CA SER A 189 -13.89 -46.36 -1.94
C SER A 189 -13.78 -46.52 -3.45
N ALA A 190 -12.74 -47.22 -3.93
CA ALA A 190 -12.70 -47.71 -5.29
C ALA A 190 -13.81 -48.77 -5.47
N PRO A 191 -14.66 -48.69 -6.51
CA PRO A 191 -15.68 -49.70 -6.74
C PRO A 191 -15.03 -51.02 -7.15
N LYS A 192 -15.47 -52.09 -6.48
CA LYS A 192 -15.04 -53.47 -6.65
C LYS A 192 -15.39 -53.95 -8.07
N ALA A 193 -14.36 -54.28 -8.87
CA ALA A 193 -14.56 -54.88 -10.19
C ALA A 193 -15.29 -56.22 -10.06
N ALA A 194 -16.42 -56.36 -10.76
CA ALA A 194 -17.17 -57.60 -10.86
C ALA A 194 -16.45 -58.58 -11.80
N THR A 195 -16.17 -59.78 -11.30
CA THR A 195 -15.66 -60.92 -12.08
C THR A 195 -16.69 -61.35 -13.14
N PRO A 196 -16.29 -61.54 -14.42
CA PRO A 196 -17.19 -62.10 -15.43
C PRO A 196 -17.36 -63.62 -15.24
N ALA A 197 -18.61 -64.08 -15.23
CA ALA A 197 -18.97 -65.48 -15.19
C ALA A 197 -18.55 -66.22 -16.47
N LYS A 198 -18.04 -67.46 -16.31
CA LYS A 198 -17.71 -68.40 -17.38
C LYS A 198 -18.95 -68.69 -18.25
N LYS A 199 -18.79 -68.57 -19.58
CA LYS A 199 -19.75 -69.06 -20.58
C LYS A 199 -19.47 -70.55 -20.88
N PRO A 200 -20.46 -71.45 -20.88
CA PRO A 200 -20.23 -72.83 -21.28
C PRO A 200 -20.18 -72.96 -22.80
N ALA A 201 -19.30 -73.85 -23.27
CA ALA A 201 -19.19 -74.24 -24.67
C ALA A 201 -20.38 -75.14 -25.07
N SER A 202 -20.92 -74.93 -26.27
CA SER A 202 -21.68 -75.97 -26.99
C SER A 202 -21.42 -75.85 -28.49
N LYS A 203 -20.95 -76.97 -29.04
CA LYS A 203 -20.97 -77.50 -30.42
C LYS A 203 -21.35 -76.59 -31.57
#